data_AF-A0A919HTT8-F1
#
_entry.id   AF-A0A919HTT8-F1
#
_cell.length_a   1.000
_cell.length_b   1.000
_cell.length_c   1.000
_cell.angle_alpha   90.00
_cell.angle_beta   90.00
_cell.angle_gamma   90.00
#
_symmetry.space_group_name_H-M   'P 1'
#
loop_
_entity.id
_entity.type
_entity.pdbx_description
1 polymer ?
#
loop_
_entity_poly.entity_id
_entity_poly.type
_entity_poly.pdbx_seq_one_letter_code
_entity_poly.pdbx_strand_id
1 'polypeptide(L)' 'MTRNGALAGMVIGALTVIVWKQFGWLGLYEIIPGFVFGSIGIVVFSLLDKAPSASMQQRFAEADAHYHTPPPVRATAE' A
#
# COMPACT_ATOMS: atom_id res chain seq x y z
N MET A 1 2.97 -3.68 2.53
CA MET A 1 2.01 -4.38 1.64
C MET A 1 2.80 -5.31 0.74
N THR A 2 2.36 -6.57 0.61
CA THR A 2 2.96 -7.51 -0.37
C THR A 2 2.29 -7.39 -1.73
N ARG A 3 2.90 -7.96 -2.77
CA ARG A 3 2.32 -7.99 -4.12
C ARG A 3 0.93 -8.64 -4.13
N ASN A 4 0.77 -9.76 -3.44
CA ASN A 4 -0.50 -10.48 -3.41
C ASN A 4 -1.54 -9.72 -2.58
N GLY A 5 -1.13 -9.06 -1.49
CA GLY A 5 -1.99 -8.15 -0.75
C GLY A 5 -2.52 -7.00 -1.63
N ALA A 6 -1.65 -6.37 -2.41
CA ALA A 6 -2.04 -5.32 -3.36
C ALA A 6 -3.06 -5.81 -4.38
N LEU A 7 -2.83 -6.98 -4.98
CA LEU A 7 -3.73 -7.57 -5.96
C LEU A 7 -5.08 -7.93 -5.36
N ALA A 8 -5.10 -8.55 -4.17
CA ALA A 8 -6.34 -8.86 -3.46
C ALA A 8 -7.15 -7.59 -3.17
N GLY A 9 -6.49 -6.54 -2.69
CA GLY A 9 -7.09 -5.23 -2.48
C GLY A 9 -7.74 -4.63 -3.72
N MET A 10 -7.03 -4.65 -4.85
CA MET A 10 -7.54 -4.15 -6.12
C MET A 10 -8.81 -4.88 -6.56
N VAL A 11 -8.80 -6.22 -6.48
CA VAL A 11 -9.95 -7.03 -6.88
C VAL A 11 -11.14 -6.81 -5.93
N ILE A 12 -10.91 -6.86 -4.62
CA ILE A 12 -11.97 -6.66 -3.61
C ILE A 12 -12.59 -5.27 -3.73
N GLY A 13 -11.76 -4.23 -3.88
CA GLY A 13 -12.23 -2.85 -4.03
C GLY A 13 -13.06 -2.67 -5.30
N ALA A 14 -12.58 -3.17 -6.44
CA ALA A 14 -13.30 -3.08 -7.71
C ALA A 14 -14.65 -3.80 -7.67
N LEU A 15 -14.69 -5.04 -7.14
CA LEU A 15 -15.92 -5.80 -7.00
C LEU A 15 -16.91 -5.12 -6.06
N THR A 16 -16.41 -4.57 -4.95
CA THR A 16 -17.26 -3.82 -4.01
C THR A 16 -17.91 -2.64 -4.70
N VAL A 17 -17.16 -1.81 -5.44
CA VAL A 17 -17.70 -0.64 -6.15
C VAL A 17 -18.80 -1.06 -7.13
N ILE A 18 -18.57 -2.12 -7.90
CA ILE A 18 -19.53 -2.64 -8.89
C ILE A 18 -20.81 -3.11 -8.21
N VAL A 19 -20.69 -3.92 -7.16
CA VAL A 19 -21.84 -4.48 -6.42
C VAL A 19 -22.59 -3.37 -5.68
N TRP A 20 -21.88 -2.47 -5.01
CA TRP A 20 -22.49 -1.39 -4.23
C TRP A 20 -23.35 -0.46 -5.09
N LYS A 21 -22.93 -0.22 -6.34
CA LYS A 21 -23.67 0.60 -7.29
C LYS A 21 -25.04 0.03 -7.66
N GLN A 22 -25.21 -1.29 -7.63
CA GLN A 22 -26.49 -1.95 -7.93
C GLN A 22 -27.48 -1.88 -6.78
N PHE A 23 -26.97 -1.84 -5.55
CA PHE A 23 -27.78 -1.99 -4.35
C PHE A 23 -28.03 -0.66 -3.65
N GLY A 24 -27.05 0.24 -3.56
CA GLY A 24 -27.24 1.62 -3.11
C GLY A 24 -27.93 1.80 -1.75
N TRP A 25 -27.96 0.75 -0.91
CA TRP A 25 -28.89 0.61 0.22
C TRP A 25 -28.80 1.72 1.28
N LEU A 26 -27.69 2.46 1.32
CA LEU A 26 -27.41 3.48 2.34
C LEU A 26 -27.25 4.90 1.76
N GLY A 27 -27.48 5.09 0.45
CA GLY A 27 -27.18 6.38 -0.22
C GLY A 27 -25.70 6.78 -0.17
N LEU A 28 -24.81 5.85 0.23
CA LEU A 28 -23.38 6.08 0.39
C LEU A 28 -22.65 5.91 -0.94
N TYR A 29 -21.77 6.84 -1.24
CA TYR A 29 -20.94 6.79 -2.44
C TYR A 29 -20.08 5.54 -2.49
N GLU A 30 -20.10 4.83 -3.63
CA GLU A 30 -19.57 3.49 -3.80
C GLU A 30 -18.04 3.37 -3.59
N ILE A 31 -17.30 4.48 -3.73
CA ILE A 31 -15.86 4.50 -3.51
C ILE A 31 -15.51 4.33 -2.01
N ILE A 32 -16.36 4.82 -1.09
CA ILE A 32 -16.11 4.72 0.35
C ILE A 32 -16.05 3.24 0.81
N PRO A 33 -17.07 2.40 0.60
CA PRO A 33 -17.00 0.99 0.96
C PRO A 33 -15.96 0.24 0.12
N GLY A 34 -15.79 0.60 -1.15
CA GLY A 34 -14.75 0.04 -2.01
C GLY A 34 -13.34 0.21 -1.45
N PHE A 35 -13.04 1.42 -0.96
CA PHE A 35 -11.79 1.74 -0.30
C PHE A 35 -11.63 0.96 1.00
N VAL A 36 -12.66 0.94 1.86
CA VAL A 36 -12.61 0.25 3.16
C VAL A 36 -12.36 -1.26 2.98
N PHE A 37 -13.17 -1.95 2.18
CA PHE A 37 -13.01 -3.39 1.98
C PHE A 37 -11.73 -3.72 1.20
N GLY A 38 -11.34 -2.88 0.23
CA GLY A 38 -10.06 -3.00 -0.47
C GLY A 38 -8.87 -2.90 0.48
N SER A 39 -8.83 -1.89 1.36
CA SER A 39 -7.77 -1.71 2.37
C SER A 39 -7.70 -2.88 3.34
N ILE A 40 -8.85 -3.40 3.80
CA ILE A 40 -8.88 -4.61 4.64
C ILE A 40 -8.28 -5.79 3.88
N GLY A 41 -8.65 -5.97 2.61
CA GLY A 41 -8.06 -6.99 1.74
C GLY A 41 -6.54 -6.86 1.64
N ILE A 42 -6.04 -5.66 1.41
CA ILE A 42 -4.59 -5.40 1.36
C ILE A 42 -3.90 -5.86 2.64
N VAL A 43 -4.42 -5.46 3.81
CA VAL A 43 -3.80 -5.76 5.10
C VAL A 43 -3.85 -7.26 5.37
N VAL A 44 -5.02 -7.89 5.28
CA VAL A 44 -5.20 -9.32 5.57
C VAL A 44 -4.31 -10.18 4.67
N PHE A 45 -4.35 -9.96 3.36
CA PHE A 45 -3.57 -10.77 2.43
C PHE A 45 -2.07 -10.43 2.47
N SER A 46 -1.67 -9.22 2.87
CA SER A 46 -0.25 -8.92 3.13
C SER A 46 0.26 -9.65 4.37
N LEU A 47 -0.57 -9.80 5.41
CA LEU A 47 -0.20 -10.51 6.65
C LEU A 47 -0.16 -12.03 6.47
N LEU A 48 -0.99 -12.57 5.56
CA LEU A 48 -0.99 -14.00 5.20
C LEU A 48 0.15 -14.38 4.25
N ASP A 49 0.76 -13.40 3.58
CA ASP A 49 1.86 -13.62 2.64
C ASP A 49 3.22 -13.69 3.36
N LYS A 50 4.27 -14.05 2.62
CA LYS A 50 5.62 -14.20 3.18
C LYS A 50 6.18 -12.86 3.66
N ALA A 51 6.86 -12.91 4.80
CA ALA A 51 7.64 -11.80 5.30
C ALA A 51 8.72 -11.37 4.28
N PRO A 52 9.10 -10.07 4.27
CA PRO A 52 10.14 -9.57 3.39
C PRO A 52 11.48 -10.27 3.66
N SER A 53 12.21 -10.60 2.60
CA SER A 53 13.53 -11.24 2.70
C SER A 53 14.55 -10.35 3.42
N ALA A 54 15.60 -10.96 3.98
CA ALA A 54 16.70 -10.23 4.62
C ALA A 54 17.32 -9.17 3.69
N SER A 55 17.49 -9.50 2.40
CA SER A 55 17.99 -8.57 1.39
C SER A 55 17.06 -7.37 1.15
N MET A 56 15.74 -7.57 1.20
CA MET A 56 14.76 -6.47 1.10
C MET A 56 14.86 -5.55 2.31
N GLN A 57 14.96 -6.12 3.52
CA GLN A 57 15.08 -5.36 4.76
C GLN A 57 16.39 -4.56 4.80
N GLN A 58 17.50 -5.17 4.39
CA GLN A 58 18.80 -4.50 4.31
C GLN A 58 18.76 -3.30 3.35
N ARG A 59 18.23 -3.48 2.14
CA ARG A 59 18.10 -2.39 1.16
C ARG A 59 17.22 -1.25 1.67
N PHE A 60 16.16 -1.56 2.43
CA PHE A 60 15.32 -0.54 3.06
C PHE A 60 16.11 0.25 4.11
N ALA A 61 16.86 -0.43 4.99
CA ALA A 61 17.69 0.20 6.00
C ALA A 61 18.80 1.09 5.41
N GLU A 62 19.45 0.64 4.33
CA GLU A 62 20.46 1.42 3.61
C GLU A 62 19.85 2.70 2.99
N ALA A 63 18.69 2.59 2.36
CA ALA A 63 17.99 3.74 1.78
C ALA A 63 17.52 4.74 2.85
N ASP A 64 17.03 4.23 3.99
CA ASP A 64 16.60 5.04 5.13
C ASP A 64 17.78 5.81 5.74
N ALA A 65 18.93 5.14 5.93
CA ALA A 65 20.16 5.79 6.40
C ALA A 65 20.65 6.88 5.45
N HIS A 66 20.59 6.63 4.13
CA HIS A 66 20.95 7.63 3.12
C HIS A 66 20.01 8.84 3.16
N TYR A 67 18.70 8.64 3.30
CA TYR A 67 17.71 9.72 3.38
C TYR A 67 17.92 10.64 4.59
N HIS A 68 18.42 10.11 5.70
CA HIS A 68 18.72 10.86 6.93
C HIS A 68 20.15 11.45 6.95
N THR A 69 20.96 11.21 5.93
CA THR A 69 22.29 11.80 5.84
C THR A 69 22.16 13.28 5.47
N PRO A 70 22.93 14.20 6.11
CA PRO A 70 22.93 15.61 5.73
C PRO A 70 23.17 15.78 4.22
N PRO A 71 22.50 16.73 3.56
CA PRO A 71 22.77 16.99 2.15
C PRO A 71 24.26 17.29 1.98
N PRO A 72 24.89 16.82 0.89
CA PRO A 72 26.30 17.08 0.66
C PRO A 72 26.53 18.59 0.70
N VAL A 73 27.41 19.04 1.59
CA VAL A 73 27.86 20.44 1.63
C VAL A 73 28.42 20.71 0.25
N ARG A 74 27.78 21.61 -0.51
CA ARG A 74 28.36 22.10 -1.76
C ARG A 74 29.74 22.61 -1.38
N ALA A 75 30.79 21.94 -1.87
CA ALA A 75 32.13 22.48 -1.75
C ALA A 75 32.06 23.87 -2.40
N THR A 76 32.11 24.91 -1.58
CA THR A 76 32.16 26.28 -2.05
C THR A 76 33.43 26.36 -2.89
N ALA A 77 33.26 26.34 -4.21
CA ALA A 77 34.32 26.64 -5.14
C ALA A 77 34.59 28.14 -5.00
N GLU A 78 35.50 28.49 -4.08
CA GLU A 78 36.24 29.74 -4.11
C GLU A 78 37.42 29.62 -5.08
#